data_AF-A0A0T1QAW4-F1
#
_entry.id   AF-A0A0T1QAW4-F1
#
_cell.length_a   1.000
_cell.length_b   1.000
_cell.length_c   1.000
_cell.angle_alpha   90.00
_cell.angle_beta   90.00
_cell.angle_gamma   90.00
#
_symmetry.space_group_name_H-M   'P 1'
#
loop_
_entity.id
_entity.type
_entity.pdbx_description
1 polymer ?
#
loop_
_entity_poly.entity_id
_entity_poly.type
_entity_poly.pdbx_seq_one_letter_code
_entity_poly.pdbx_strand_id
1 'polypeptide(L)'
;MRRIPGLAATLLAALVAALTAGLLSAGPALAADWPLVRKGDNSVQVTTVQHLLTARGYATGADGAFGDGTEAKVKSFQSAAGLSPVDGIVGADTWSKLIVTVRKGDNGSAVKALQTQLNRYGAGLAVDGAFGDGTDGKVKSFQTSKGLDADGIVGPDTWRALVTGTSGGSGGDSGLLTHSEAASIFTSAGGITWTSSGNCSNRNSSSCTSFDGLRRASADGTVTLRRASGCALTITGGTETGHASGTYSHWNGYKIDFSPTSCLSNYITGTFPRTGTRADGAALYTAPSGNIYARESNHWDVTFLN
;
A
#
# COMPACT_ATOMS: atom_id res chain seq x y z
N MET A 1 40.57 68.89 32.00
CA MET A 1 39.22 69.50 31.93
C MET A 1 38.65 69.24 30.54
N ARG A 2 37.40 68.75 30.49
CA ARG A 2 36.70 68.19 29.33
C ARG A 2 36.63 69.13 28.12
N ARG A 3 36.78 68.58 26.90
CA ARG A 3 36.04 68.99 25.70
C ARG A 3 35.77 67.77 24.81
N ILE A 4 34.49 67.51 24.57
CA ILE A 4 33.90 66.77 23.44
C ILE A 4 33.20 67.86 22.61
N PRO A 5 33.37 68.00 21.27
CA PRO A 5 32.65 67.22 20.22
C PRO A 5 33.50 67.01 18.94
N GLY A 6 33.10 66.34 17.86
CA GLY A 6 31.80 65.87 17.39
C GLY A 6 31.96 64.86 16.22
N LEU A 7 30.82 64.33 15.81
CA LEU A 7 30.61 63.20 14.90
C LEU A 7 31.01 63.49 13.44
N ALA A 8 31.50 62.45 12.74
CA ALA A 8 31.31 62.27 11.30
C ALA A 8 31.12 60.78 11.00
N ALA A 9 30.09 60.50 10.20
CA ALA A 9 29.45 59.20 9.99
C ALA A 9 29.98 58.44 8.76
N THR A 10 29.44 57.22 8.58
CA THR A 10 29.45 56.32 7.40
C THR A 10 30.65 55.33 7.34
N LEU A 11 30.52 54.04 6.99
CA LEU A 11 29.51 53.27 6.24
C LEU A 11 29.52 51.77 6.64
N LEU A 12 28.33 51.16 6.55
CA LEU A 12 27.91 49.75 6.44
C LEU A 12 28.92 48.59 6.58
N ALA A 13 28.56 47.61 7.43
CA ALA A 13 28.20 46.25 6.98
C ALA A 13 27.42 45.52 8.09
N ALA A 14 26.08 45.51 7.98
CA ALA A 14 25.24 44.66 8.81
C ALA A 14 25.20 43.26 8.19
N LEU A 15 25.93 42.30 8.76
CA LEU A 15 25.72 40.88 8.47
C LEU A 15 24.65 40.35 9.42
N VAL A 16 23.38 40.56 9.07
CA VAL A 16 22.27 39.83 9.68
C VAL A 16 22.24 38.45 9.03
N ALA A 17 22.99 37.51 9.58
CA ALA A 17 22.73 36.09 9.32
C ALA A 17 21.42 35.76 10.06
N ALA A 18 20.31 35.89 9.34
CA ALA A 18 19.02 35.38 9.78
C ALA A 18 19.16 33.87 9.98
N LEU A 19 19.28 33.45 11.23
CA LEU A 19 19.12 32.07 11.63
C LEU A 19 17.61 31.76 11.56
N THR A 20 17.08 31.61 10.35
CA THR A 20 15.84 30.85 10.17
C THR A 20 16.19 29.41 10.46
N ALA A 21 16.07 29.02 11.74
CA ALA A 21 15.90 27.63 12.10
C ALA A 21 14.69 27.15 11.29
N GLY A 22 14.98 26.48 10.18
CA GLY A 22 13.97 25.79 9.40
C GLY A 22 13.22 24.89 10.37
N LEU A 23 11.90 25.05 10.42
CA LEU A 23 11.06 23.97 10.91
C LEU A 23 11.52 22.74 10.16
N LEU A 24 12.13 21.79 10.87
CA LEU A 24 12.35 20.46 10.31
C LEU A 24 10.97 20.00 9.84
N SER A 25 10.86 19.80 8.54
CA SER A 25 9.74 19.10 7.92
C SER A 25 9.63 17.77 8.65
N ALA A 26 8.59 17.62 9.46
CA ALA A 26 8.14 16.31 9.87
C ALA A 26 7.74 15.58 8.59
N GLY A 27 8.61 14.69 8.11
CA GLY A 27 8.28 13.75 7.04
C GLY A 27 7.01 12.97 7.43
N PRO A 28 6.24 12.48 6.45
CA PRO A 28 4.94 11.89 6.72
C PRO A 28 5.09 10.70 7.67
N ALA A 29 4.24 10.68 8.70
CA ALA A 29 4.16 9.70 9.78
C ALA A 29 3.68 8.31 9.31
N LEU A 30 4.29 7.75 8.26
CA LEU A 30 4.05 6.39 7.76
C LEU A 30 5.21 5.43 8.09
N ALA A 31 6.38 5.96 8.50
CA ALA A 31 7.56 5.17 8.85
C ALA A 31 7.49 4.55 10.27
N ALA A 32 6.53 4.97 11.11
CA ALA A 32 6.56 4.72 12.55
C ALA A 32 5.94 3.39 13.02
N ASP A 33 5.29 2.61 12.15
CA ASP A 33 4.48 1.48 12.60
C ASP A 33 5.05 0.09 12.27
N TRP A 34 6.05 -0.06 11.39
CA TRP A 34 6.63 -1.39 11.10
C TRP A 34 7.81 -1.71 12.04
N PRO A 35 7.95 -2.95 12.56
CA PRO A 35 9.09 -3.28 13.41
C PRO A 35 10.38 -3.32 12.59
N LEU A 36 11.47 -2.85 13.20
CA LEU A 36 12.81 -3.06 12.66
C LEU A 36 13.21 -4.52 12.91
N VAL A 37 13.53 -5.24 11.83
CA VAL A 37 14.07 -6.59 11.89
C VAL A 37 15.45 -6.63 11.25
N ARG A 38 16.45 -7.14 11.94
CA ARG A 38 17.85 -7.05 11.55
C ARG A 38 18.67 -8.24 12.08
N LYS A 39 19.94 -8.31 11.63
CA LYS A 39 20.87 -9.35 12.06
C LYS A 39 21.00 -9.41 13.59
N GLY A 40 20.95 -10.63 14.11
CA GLY A 40 20.96 -10.94 15.54
C GLY A 40 19.57 -11.14 16.14
N ASP A 41 18.50 -10.71 15.47
CA ASP A 41 17.14 -10.94 15.94
C ASP A 41 16.78 -12.43 15.84
N ASN A 42 16.01 -12.90 16.84
CA ASN A 42 15.38 -14.22 16.83
C ASN A 42 13.91 -14.07 17.22
N SER A 43 13.02 -14.15 16.23
CA SER A 43 11.60 -13.87 16.44
C SER A 43 10.71 -14.42 15.32
N VAL A 44 9.41 -14.44 15.57
CA VAL A 44 8.41 -14.79 14.54
C VAL A 44 8.42 -13.79 13.37
N GLN A 45 8.82 -12.53 13.62
CA GLN A 45 8.97 -11.54 12.56
C GLN A 45 10.13 -11.92 11.62
N VAL A 46 11.21 -12.50 12.14
CA VAL A 46 12.28 -13.05 11.30
C VAL A 46 11.76 -14.20 10.45
N THR A 47 11.00 -15.14 11.02
CA THR A 47 10.36 -16.24 10.26
C THR A 47 9.46 -15.69 9.15
N THR A 48 8.71 -14.62 9.45
CA THR A 48 7.86 -13.91 8.48
C THR A 48 8.69 -13.31 7.34
N VAL A 49 9.78 -12.60 7.65
CA VAL A 49 10.72 -12.07 6.65
C VAL A 49 11.30 -13.18 5.78
N GLN A 50 11.74 -14.29 6.37
CA GLN A 50 12.34 -15.41 5.65
C GLN A 50 11.36 -16.07 4.66
N HIS A 51 10.12 -16.26 5.09
CA HIS A 51 9.07 -16.76 4.22
C HIS A 51 8.71 -15.79 3.09
N LEU A 52 8.62 -14.49 3.37
CA LEU A 52 8.33 -13.47 2.35
C LEU A 52 9.49 -13.31 1.36
N LEU A 53 10.75 -13.34 1.83
CA LEU A 53 11.94 -13.35 0.95
C LEU A 53 11.90 -14.55 0.01
N THR A 54 11.57 -15.73 0.52
CA THR A 54 11.40 -16.94 -0.30
C THR A 54 10.28 -16.76 -1.34
N ALA A 55 9.15 -16.16 -0.95
CA ALA A 55 8.06 -15.84 -1.88
C ALA A 55 8.47 -14.82 -2.96
N ARG A 56 9.48 -13.98 -2.69
CA ARG A 56 10.10 -13.05 -3.65
C ARG A 56 11.26 -13.66 -4.45
N GLY A 57 11.49 -14.97 -4.33
CA GLY A 57 12.56 -15.67 -5.06
C GLY A 57 13.92 -15.67 -4.35
N TYR A 58 14.01 -15.11 -3.15
CA TYR A 58 15.21 -15.10 -2.31
C TYR A 58 15.14 -16.24 -1.29
N ALA A 59 15.30 -17.48 -1.77
CA ALA A 59 15.18 -18.67 -0.94
C ALA A 59 16.09 -18.61 0.31
N THR A 60 15.49 -18.86 1.48
CA THR A 60 16.15 -18.92 2.77
C THR A 60 15.45 -19.94 3.68
N GLY A 61 16.19 -20.51 4.64
CA GLY A 61 15.58 -21.26 5.73
C GLY A 61 14.69 -20.33 6.57
N ALA A 62 13.54 -20.83 7.03
CA ALA A 62 12.61 -20.11 7.89
C ALA A 62 12.75 -20.59 9.35
N ASP A 63 13.94 -20.40 9.91
CA ASP A 63 14.32 -20.85 11.26
C ASP A 63 14.05 -19.81 12.35
N GLY A 64 13.63 -18.60 11.97
CA GLY A 64 13.40 -17.49 12.89
C GLY A 64 14.68 -16.79 13.37
N ALA A 65 15.86 -17.16 12.87
CA ALA A 65 17.13 -16.54 13.22
C ALA A 65 17.66 -15.64 12.09
N PHE A 66 17.89 -14.37 12.39
CA PHE A 66 18.39 -13.42 11.41
C PHE A 66 19.93 -13.44 11.41
N GLY A 67 20.48 -14.46 10.75
CA GLY A 67 21.93 -14.59 10.55
C GLY A 67 22.43 -13.93 9.26
N ASP A 68 23.71 -14.18 8.95
CA ASP A 68 24.40 -13.65 7.76
C ASP A 68 23.70 -14.02 6.45
N GLY A 69 23.15 -15.23 6.37
CA GLY A 69 22.38 -15.69 5.22
C GLY A 69 21.13 -14.84 4.97
N THR A 70 20.34 -14.59 6.03
CA THR A 70 19.13 -13.76 5.95
C THR A 70 19.49 -12.32 5.59
N GLU A 71 20.53 -11.74 6.20
CA GLU A 71 20.99 -10.38 5.89
C GLU A 71 21.40 -10.22 4.42
N ALA A 72 22.16 -11.17 3.88
CA ALA A 72 22.57 -11.16 2.48
C ALA A 72 21.37 -11.21 1.52
N LYS A 73 20.31 -11.98 1.86
CA LYS A 73 19.08 -12.02 1.07
C LYS A 73 18.28 -10.72 1.17
N VAL A 74 18.22 -10.10 2.35
CA VAL A 74 17.58 -8.77 2.50
C VAL A 74 18.31 -7.72 1.65
N LYS A 75 19.65 -7.68 1.69
CA LYS A 75 20.44 -6.75 0.87
C LYS A 75 20.21 -6.97 -0.63
N SER A 76 20.16 -8.24 -1.06
CA SER A 76 19.86 -8.59 -2.46
C SER A 76 18.46 -8.12 -2.87
N PHE A 77 17.46 -8.35 -2.00
CA PHE A 77 16.10 -7.87 -2.21
C PHE A 77 16.03 -6.34 -2.27
N GLN A 78 16.64 -5.64 -1.32
CA GLN A 78 16.66 -4.18 -1.27
C GLN A 78 17.28 -3.58 -2.55
N SER A 79 18.43 -4.10 -2.98
CA SER A 79 19.08 -3.69 -4.22
C SER A 79 18.17 -3.89 -5.44
N ALA A 80 17.57 -5.07 -5.59
CA ALA A 80 16.66 -5.36 -6.70
C ALA A 80 15.37 -4.53 -6.65
N ALA A 81 14.90 -4.17 -5.45
CA ALA A 81 13.71 -3.34 -5.25
C ALA A 81 14.00 -1.83 -5.37
N GLY A 82 15.25 -1.43 -5.66
CA GLY A 82 15.64 -0.02 -5.79
C GLY A 82 15.61 0.75 -4.47
N LEU A 83 15.75 0.04 -3.33
CA LEU A 83 15.76 0.65 -2.00
C LEU A 83 17.16 1.20 -1.67
N SER A 84 17.19 2.35 -1.01
CA SER A 84 18.42 2.99 -0.53
C SER A 84 18.18 3.52 0.90
N PRO A 85 19.07 3.22 1.87
CA PRO A 85 20.31 2.44 1.72
C PRO A 85 20.06 0.93 1.56
N VAL A 86 21.03 0.21 0.98
CA VAL A 86 21.09 -1.28 0.99
C VAL A 86 21.83 -1.73 2.24
N ASP A 87 21.14 -1.66 3.38
CA ASP A 87 21.71 -1.82 4.71
C ASP A 87 21.50 -3.21 5.33
N GLY A 88 20.61 -4.04 4.76
CA GLY A 88 20.24 -5.33 5.32
C GLY A 88 19.26 -5.26 6.50
N ILE A 89 18.68 -4.08 6.76
CA ILE A 89 17.69 -3.86 7.82
C ILE A 89 16.30 -3.84 7.20
N VAL A 90 15.40 -4.67 7.73
CA VAL A 90 13.99 -4.68 7.30
C VAL A 90 13.23 -3.62 8.10
N GLY A 91 13.30 -2.38 7.60
CA GLY A 91 12.48 -1.25 8.07
C GLY A 91 11.22 -1.03 7.22
N ALA A 92 10.50 0.06 7.48
CA ALA A 92 9.19 0.35 6.86
C ALA A 92 9.21 0.27 5.32
N ASP A 93 10.21 0.87 4.67
CA ASP A 93 10.33 0.83 3.20
C ASP A 93 10.57 -0.60 2.70
N THR A 94 11.41 -1.37 3.39
CA THR A 94 11.66 -2.77 3.05
C THR A 94 10.41 -3.62 3.25
N TRP A 95 9.70 -3.47 4.37
CA TRP A 95 8.43 -4.16 4.63
C TRP A 95 7.39 -3.88 3.55
N SER A 96 7.18 -2.60 3.21
CA SER A 96 6.19 -2.18 2.21
C SER A 96 6.41 -2.85 0.85
N LYS A 97 7.68 -3.11 0.51
CA LYS A 97 8.06 -3.78 -0.73
C LYS A 97 8.11 -5.28 -0.60
N LEU A 98 8.34 -5.85 0.59
CA LEU A 98 8.57 -7.27 0.82
C LEU A 98 7.27 -8.07 0.94
N ILE A 99 6.25 -7.49 1.59
CA ILE A 99 4.95 -8.15 1.80
C ILE A 99 4.31 -8.60 0.49
N VAL A 100 3.59 -9.70 0.55
CA VAL A 100 2.83 -10.24 -0.59
C VAL A 100 1.38 -10.32 -0.15
N THR A 101 0.50 -9.68 -0.91
CA THR A 101 -0.94 -9.79 -0.70
C THR A 101 -1.35 -11.24 -0.95
N VAL A 102 -1.98 -11.87 0.04
CA VAL A 102 -2.47 -13.24 -0.06
C VAL A 102 -3.95 -13.33 0.31
N ARG A 103 -4.66 -14.25 -0.34
CA ARG A 103 -6.10 -14.50 -0.19
C ARG A 103 -6.42 -15.98 -0.41
N LYS A 104 -7.67 -16.35 -0.13
CA LYS A 104 -8.19 -17.70 -0.37
C LYS A 104 -7.88 -18.19 -1.79
N GLY A 105 -7.31 -19.39 -1.88
CA GLY A 105 -6.85 -20.02 -3.12
C GLY A 105 -5.34 -19.87 -3.38
N ASP A 106 -4.68 -18.90 -2.73
CA ASP A 106 -3.23 -18.74 -2.87
C ASP A 106 -2.46 -19.85 -2.14
N ASN A 107 -1.24 -20.11 -2.61
CA ASN A 107 -0.36 -21.12 -2.03
C ASN A 107 1.10 -20.63 -1.96
N GLY A 108 1.89 -21.23 -1.07
CA GLY A 108 3.34 -21.04 -1.00
C GLY A 108 3.84 -20.28 0.23
N SER A 109 5.07 -19.78 0.17
CA SER A 109 5.77 -19.26 1.35
C SER A 109 5.12 -18.01 1.95
N ALA A 110 4.47 -17.15 1.16
CA ALA A 110 3.73 -16.01 1.70
C ALA A 110 2.53 -16.44 2.56
N VAL A 111 1.85 -17.54 2.19
CA VAL A 111 0.79 -18.13 3.00
C VAL A 111 1.35 -18.77 4.27
N LYS A 112 2.56 -19.37 4.21
CA LYS A 112 3.24 -19.87 5.42
C LYS A 112 3.59 -18.75 6.39
N ALA A 113 4.03 -17.59 5.89
CA ALA A 113 4.23 -16.39 6.71
C ALA A 113 2.93 -15.99 7.42
N LEU A 114 1.81 -15.96 6.68
CA LEU A 114 0.50 -15.63 7.22
C LEU A 114 0.07 -16.62 8.32
N GLN A 115 0.09 -17.92 8.03
CA GLN A 115 -0.32 -18.96 8.96
C GLN A 115 0.52 -18.94 10.24
N THR A 116 1.83 -18.72 10.11
CA THR A 116 2.75 -18.53 11.25
C THR A 116 2.33 -17.35 12.12
N GLN A 117 2.00 -16.21 11.51
CA GLN A 117 1.57 -15.02 12.24
C GLN A 117 0.19 -15.20 12.89
N LEU A 118 -0.78 -15.78 12.20
CA LEU A 118 -2.10 -16.08 12.76
C LEU A 118 -2.01 -17.03 13.95
N ASN A 119 -1.08 -17.99 13.93
CA ASN A 119 -0.85 -18.91 15.05
C ASN A 119 -0.34 -18.21 16.31
N ARG A 120 0.42 -17.12 16.18
CA ARG A 120 0.77 -16.26 17.33
C ARG A 120 -0.46 -15.63 17.98
N TYR A 121 -1.55 -15.45 17.23
CA TYR A 121 -2.85 -14.99 17.75
C TYR A 121 -3.81 -16.14 18.07
N GLY A 122 -3.32 -17.37 18.22
CA GLY A 122 -4.13 -18.51 18.64
C GLY A 122 -5.00 -19.13 17.55
N ALA A 123 -4.68 -18.91 16.26
CA ALA A 123 -5.48 -19.44 15.17
C ALA A 123 -5.51 -20.98 15.09
N GLY A 124 -4.43 -21.66 15.49
CA GLY A 124 -4.33 -23.13 15.52
C GLY A 124 -4.30 -23.78 14.14
N LEU A 125 -3.73 -23.11 13.14
CA LEU A 125 -3.59 -23.57 11.76
C LEU A 125 -2.34 -24.46 11.58
N ALA A 126 -2.42 -25.41 10.64
CA ALA A 126 -1.22 -25.98 10.06
C ALA A 126 -0.49 -24.92 9.21
N VAL A 127 0.85 -24.91 9.24
CA VAL A 127 1.67 -24.03 8.38
C VAL A 127 2.04 -24.78 7.09
N ASP A 128 1.02 -25.16 6.33
CA ASP A 128 1.15 -25.94 5.10
C ASP A 128 1.41 -25.07 3.86
N GLY A 129 1.14 -23.76 3.96
CA GLY A 129 1.22 -22.83 2.85
C GLY A 129 0.03 -22.88 1.92
N ALA A 130 -1.11 -23.45 2.32
CA ALA A 130 -2.35 -23.47 1.56
C ALA A 130 -3.39 -22.50 2.16
N PHE A 131 -3.84 -21.52 1.38
CA PHE A 131 -4.86 -20.58 1.82
C PHE A 131 -6.25 -21.15 1.51
N GLY A 132 -6.66 -22.16 2.27
CA GLY A 132 -8.00 -22.74 2.22
C GLY A 132 -9.02 -22.05 3.14
N ASP A 133 -10.20 -22.67 3.26
CA ASP A 133 -11.33 -22.18 4.08
C ASP A 133 -10.96 -21.93 5.54
N GLY A 134 -10.14 -22.81 6.12
CA GLY A 134 -9.65 -22.67 7.49
C GLY A 134 -8.81 -21.41 7.68
N THR A 135 -7.88 -21.13 6.76
CA THR A 135 -7.06 -19.91 6.78
C THR A 135 -7.93 -18.67 6.58
N ASP A 136 -8.87 -18.69 5.64
CA ASP A 136 -9.82 -17.58 5.39
C ASP A 136 -10.64 -17.19 6.63
N GLY A 137 -11.24 -18.19 7.30
CA GLY A 137 -12.00 -17.94 8.52
C GLY A 137 -11.15 -17.31 9.64
N LYS A 138 -9.87 -17.71 9.75
CA LYS A 138 -8.95 -17.15 10.76
C LYS A 138 -8.45 -15.76 10.40
N VAL A 139 -8.23 -15.47 9.11
CA VAL A 139 -7.92 -14.11 8.65
C VAL A 139 -9.05 -13.17 9.00
N LYS A 140 -10.29 -13.51 8.63
CA LYS A 140 -11.46 -12.66 8.91
C LYS A 140 -11.66 -12.44 10.40
N SER A 141 -11.51 -13.50 11.20
CA SER A 141 -11.56 -13.39 12.68
C SER A 141 -10.49 -12.45 13.22
N PHE A 142 -9.25 -12.56 12.71
CA PHE A 142 -8.15 -11.67 13.09
C PHE A 142 -8.45 -10.22 12.69
N GLN A 143 -8.89 -9.98 11.45
CA GLN A 143 -9.25 -8.65 10.96
C GLN A 143 -10.32 -8.00 11.83
N THR A 144 -11.43 -8.72 12.12
CA THR A 144 -12.47 -8.25 13.04
C THR A 144 -11.88 -7.91 14.41
N SER A 145 -11.01 -8.76 14.95
CA SER A 145 -10.38 -8.52 16.27
C SER A 145 -9.47 -7.29 16.31
N LYS A 146 -9.02 -6.80 15.15
CA LYS A 146 -8.13 -5.64 15.00
C LYS A 146 -8.84 -4.39 14.47
N GLY A 147 -10.16 -4.44 14.29
CA GLY A 147 -10.94 -3.33 13.74
C GLY A 147 -10.69 -3.10 12.25
N LEU A 148 -10.21 -4.12 11.54
CA LEU A 148 -10.03 -4.09 10.09
C LEU A 148 -11.28 -4.66 9.40
N ASP A 149 -11.46 -4.30 8.13
CA ASP A 149 -12.41 -4.97 7.25
C ASP A 149 -12.13 -6.48 7.21
N ALA A 150 -13.13 -7.29 7.58
CA ALA A 150 -13.04 -8.75 7.60
C ALA A 150 -13.25 -9.37 6.20
N ASP A 151 -12.43 -8.94 5.25
CA ASP A 151 -12.55 -9.31 3.83
C ASP A 151 -11.83 -10.61 3.44
N GLY A 152 -11.00 -11.17 4.33
CA GLY A 152 -10.20 -12.35 4.05
C GLY A 152 -8.96 -12.09 3.19
N ILE A 153 -8.62 -10.83 2.89
CA ILE A 153 -7.40 -10.44 2.19
C ILE A 153 -6.35 -9.96 3.18
N VAL A 154 -5.16 -10.52 3.06
CA VAL A 154 -4.00 -10.10 3.84
C VAL A 154 -3.15 -9.13 3.04
N GLY A 155 -3.57 -7.86 3.03
CA GLY A 155 -2.85 -6.73 2.44
C GLY A 155 -1.98 -5.95 3.45
N PRO A 156 -1.37 -4.80 3.09
CA PRO A 156 -0.49 -4.02 3.95
C PRO A 156 -1.03 -3.75 5.35
N ASP A 157 -2.32 -3.44 5.48
CA ASP A 157 -2.92 -3.13 6.78
C ASP A 157 -3.04 -4.38 7.65
N THR A 158 -3.52 -5.50 7.08
CA THR A 158 -3.57 -6.79 7.76
C THR A 158 -2.17 -7.29 8.11
N TRP A 159 -1.19 -7.17 7.19
CA TRP A 159 0.21 -7.53 7.44
C TRP A 159 0.81 -6.69 8.56
N ARG A 160 0.57 -5.38 8.56
CA ARG A 160 1.04 -4.49 9.62
C ARG A 160 0.48 -4.94 10.96
N ALA A 161 -0.84 -5.10 11.06
CA ALA A 161 -1.49 -5.58 12.29
C ALA A 161 -0.97 -6.95 12.75
N LEU A 162 -0.73 -7.90 11.84
CA LEU A 162 -0.17 -9.22 12.15
C LEU A 162 1.24 -9.10 12.75
N VAL A 163 2.08 -8.26 12.14
CA VAL A 163 3.50 -8.13 12.46
C VAL A 163 3.74 -7.35 13.75
N THR A 164 2.99 -6.26 13.97
CA THR A 164 3.16 -5.33 15.08
C THR A 164 2.31 -5.68 16.29
N GLY A 165 1.18 -6.37 16.07
CA GLY A 165 0.15 -6.58 17.07
C GLY A 165 -0.72 -5.37 17.35
N THR A 166 -0.50 -4.24 16.69
CA THR A 166 -1.33 -3.04 16.84
C THR A 166 -2.71 -3.29 16.24
N SER A 167 -3.74 -2.78 16.91
CA SER A 167 -5.03 -2.56 16.24
C SER A 167 -4.78 -1.60 15.08
N GLY A 168 -5.39 -1.84 13.92
CA GLY A 168 -5.10 -1.12 12.67
C GLY A 168 -5.61 0.32 12.68
N GLY A 169 -5.12 1.16 13.59
CA GLY A 169 -5.63 2.51 13.82
C GLY A 169 -4.52 3.50 14.14
N SER A 170 -3.90 4.02 13.09
CA SER A 170 -3.35 5.38 13.09
C SER A 170 -4.27 6.22 12.20
N GLY A 171 -5.34 6.76 12.81
CA GLY A 171 -6.37 7.58 12.16
C GLY A 171 -7.69 6.83 11.95
N GLY A 172 -8.70 7.12 12.78
CA GLY A 172 -9.98 6.41 12.78
C GLY A 172 -10.81 6.66 11.54
N ASP A 173 -10.97 5.62 10.73
CA ASP A 173 -12.22 5.27 10.04
C ASP A 173 -12.11 3.78 9.71
N SER A 174 -13.23 3.14 9.48
CA SER A 174 -13.52 1.74 9.11
C SER A 174 -12.68 1.11 7.97
N GLY A 175 -11.55 1.69 7.56
CA GLY A 175 -10.85 1.34 6.33
C GLY A 175 -11.59 1.82 5.08
N LEU A 176 -12.84 2.27 5.22
CA LEU A 176 -13.64 2.91 4.19
C LEU A 176 -13.56 4.42 4.33
N LEU A 177 -13.65 5.11 3.21
CA LEU A 177 -13.54 6.55 3.10
C LEU A 177 -14.89 7.16 2.73
N THR A 178 -15.17 8.35 3.23
CA THR A 178 -16.15 9.26 2.61
C THR A 178 -15.63 9.74 1.26
N HIS A 179 -16.53 10.23 0.41
CA HIS A 179 -16.15 10.82 -0.86
C HIS A 179 -15.12 11.94 -0.70
N SER A 180 -15.32 12.82 0.30
CA SER A 180 -14.41 13.94 0.58
C SER A 180 -13.01 13.47 0.96
N GLU A 181 -12.87 12.42 1.78
CA GLU A 181 -11.55 11.94 2.21
C GLU A 181 -10.79 11.30 1.05
N ALA A 182 -11.47 10.46 0.26
CA ALA A 182 -10.88 9.88 -0.95
C ALA A 182 -10.48 10.98 -1.95
N ALA A 183 -11.35 11.96 -2.17
CA ALA A 183 -11.05 13.12 -3.02
C ALA A 183 -9.83 13.91 -2.51
N SER A 184 -9.69 14.11 -1.19
CA SER A 184 -8.51 14.73 -0.59
C SER A 184 -7.22 13.92 -0.81
N ILE A 185 -7.28 12.59 -0.69
CA ILE A 185 -6.14 11.71 -0.99
C ILE A 185 -5.72 11.85 -2.45
N PHE A 186 -6.68 11.83 -3.38
CA PHE A 186 -6.38 11.92 -4.82
C PHE A 186 -5.83 13.29 -5.22
N THR A 187 -6.45 14.37 -4.73
CA THR A 187 -5.99 15.73 -5.04
C THR A 187 -4.62 16.03 -4.44
N SER A 188 -4.35 15.59 -3.21
CA SER A 188 -3.05 15.79 -2.55
C SER A 188 -1.89 15.03 -3.21
N ALA A 189 -2.17 13.89 -3.85
CA ALA A 189 -1.16 13.12 -4.58
C ALA A 189 -0.72 13.78 -5.90
N GLY A 190 -1.53 14.66 -6.47
CA GLY A 190 -1.25 15.37 -7.72
C GLY A 190 -1.40 14.51 -8.98
N GLY A 191 -2.13 15.03 -9.98
CA GLY A 191 -2.33 14.35 -11.27
C GLY A 191 -3.28 13.15 -11.20
N ILE A 192 -4.16 13.11 -10.20
CA ILE A 192 -5.34 12.23 -10.16
C ILE A 192 -6.56 13.15 -10.20
N THR A 193 -7.40 12.98 -11.22
CA THR A 193 -8.66 13.71 -11.40
C THR A 193 -9.80 12.72 -11.57
N TRP A 194 -11.05 13.19 -11.59
CA TRP A 194 -12.22 12.36 -11.89
C TRP A 194 -13.27 13.12 -12.68
N THR A 195 -14.12 12.39 -13.38
CA THR A 195 -15.22 12.93 -14.18
C THR A 195 -16.52 12.26 -13.79
N SER A 196 -17.53 13.04 -13.39
CA SER A 196 -18.86 12.55 -13.01
C SER A 196 -19.89 13.04 -14.03
N SER A 197 -20.54 12.11 -14.74
CA SER A 197 -21.50 12.48 -15.81
C SER A 197 -22.72 13.24 -15.27
N GLY A 198 -23.16 12.93 -14.05
CA GLY A 198 -24.22 13.62 -13.32
C GLY A 198 -23.74 14.81 -12.51
N ASN A 199 -22.45 15.17 -12.56
CA ASN A 199 -21.83 16.22 -11.76
C ASN A 199 -22.15 16.10 -10.25
N CYS A 200 -22.05 14.89 -9.73
CA CYS A 200 -22.45 14.52 -8.37
C CYS A 200 -21.53 13.43 -7.79
N SER A 201 -21.65 13.20 -6.47
CA SER A 201 -20.91 12.18 -5.72
C SER A 201 -21.80 11.18 -4.99
N ASN A 202 -23.11 11.18 -5.23
CA ASN A 202 -24.04 10.26 -4.56
C ASN A 202 -23.84 8.82 -5.06
N ARG A 203 -23.38 7.94 -4.16
CA ARG A 203 -23.16 6.52 -4.46
C ARG A 203 -24.40 5.78 -4.98
N ASN A 204 -25.60 6.22 -4.61
CA ASN A 204 -26.83 5.57 -5.03
C ASN A 204 -27.33 6.02 -6.42
N SER A 205 -26.52 6.80 -7.16
CA SER A 205 -26.85 7.25 -8.51
C SER A 205 -25.77 6.81 -9.49
N SER A 206 -26.16 6.03 -10.50
CA SER A 206 -25.25 5.47 -11.51
C SER A 206 -24.64 6.52 -12.45
N SER A 207 -25.13 7.76 -12.43
CA SER A 207 -24.52 8.87 -13.19
C SER A 207 -23.41 9.58 -12.42
N CYS A 208 -23.30 9.35 -11.11
CA CYS A 208 -22.28 9.97 -10.28
C CYS A 208 -20.99 9.15 -10.31
N THR A 209 -19.84 9.81 -10.18
CA THR A 209 -18.63 9.15 -9.67
C THR A 209 -18.57 9.39 -8.17
N SER A 210 -18.87 8.35 -7.40
CA SER A 210 -18.79 8.42 -5.94
C SER A 210 -17.53 7.74 -5.43
N PHE A 211 -17.05 8.19 -4.28
CA PHE A 211 -16.01 7.47 -3.52
C PHE A 211 -16.48 7.14 -2.11
N ASP A 212 -17.77 7.33 -1.81
CA ASP A 212 -18.31 6.93 -0.51
C ASP A 212 -18.19 5.42 -0.36
N GLY A 213 -17.61 4.99 0.76
CA GLY A 213 -17.28 3.60 1.03
C GLY A 213 -16.18 3.04 0.12
N LEU A 214 -15.35 3.90 -0.47
CA LEU A 214 -14.12 3.46 -1.13
C LEU A 214 -13.13 3.00 -0.06
N ARG A 215 -12.42 1.90 -0.29
CA ARG A 215 -11.41 1.44 0.67
C ARG A 215 -10.20 2.36 0.62
N ARG A 216 -9.64 2.69 1.79
CA ARG A 216 -8.39 3.44 1.91
C ARG A 216 -7.26 2.76 1.16
N ALA A 217 -7.18 1.44 1.23
CA ALA A 217 -6.25 0.65 0.44
C ALA A 217 -6.41 0.91 -1.08
N SER A 218 -7.63 0.93 -1.61
CA SER A 218 -7.88 1.23 -3.03
C SER A 218 -7.45 2.65 -3.40
N ALA A 219 -7.68 3.62 -2.51
CA ALA A 219 -7.21 5.00 -2.71
C ALA A 219 -5.67 5.08 -2.73
N ASP A 220 -4.99 4.45 -1.77
CA ASP A 220 -3.53 4.40 -1.69
C ASP A 220 -2.92 3.62 -2.87
N GLY A 221 -3.60 2.56 -3.33
CA GLY A 221 -3.26 1.80 -4.53
C GLY A 221 -3.32 2.66 -5.80
N THR A 222 -4.31 3.53 -5.89
CA THR A 222 -4.44 4.51 -6.99
C THR A 222 -3.31 5.53 -6.97
N VAL A 223 -2.97 6.06 -5.79
CA VAL A 223 -1.81 6.95 -5.61
C VAL A 223 -0.50 6.24 -5.98
N THR A 224 -0.38 4.97 -5.63
CA THR A 224 0.78 4.15 -5.98
C THR A 224 0.89 3.96 -7.49
N LEU A 225 -0.21 3.62 -8.17
CA LEU A 225 -0.26 3.51 -9.62
C LEU A 225 0.13 4.83 -10.30
N ARG A 226 -0.39 5.96 -9.82
CA ARG A 226 -0.05 7.31 -10.30
C ARG A 226 1.45 7.59 -10.22
N ARG A 227 2.05 7.30 -9.06
CA ARG A 227 3.48 7.55 -8.80
C ARG A 227 4.37 6.60 -9.60
N ALA A 228 4.03 5.31 -9.64
CA ALA A 228 4.83 4.30 -10.32
C ALA A 228 4.79 4.42 -11.86
N SER A 229 3.63 4.80 -12.41
CA SER A 229 3.47 5.00 -13.85
C SER A 229 3.97 6.36 -14.33
N GLY A 230 3.99 7.37 -13.44
CA GLY A 230 4.20 8.77 -13.83
C GLY A 230 3.02 9.37 -14.62
N CYS A 231 1.99 8.60 -14.97
CA CYS A 231 0.86 9.03 -15.78
C CYS A 231 -0.15 9.86 -14.99
N ALA A 232 -0.73 10.90 -15.59
CA ALA A 232 -1.97 11.47 -15.07
C ALA A 232 -3.09 10.42 -15.13
N LEU A 233 -3.84 10.28 -14.05
CA LEU A 233 -4.98 9.36 -13.94
C LEU A 233 -6.28 10.14 -13.91
N THR A 234 -7.27 9.71 -14.70
CA THR A 234 -8.63 10.25 -14.64
C THR A 234 -9.58 9.13 -14.28
N ILE A 235 -10.18 9.20 -13.11
CA ILE A 235 -11.16 8.25 -12.61
C ILE A 235 -12.51 8.53 -13.27
N THR A 236 -13.11 7.50 -13.86
CA THR A 236 -14.38 7.60 -14.60
C THR A 236 -15.54 6.91 -13.86
N GLY A 237 -15.23 6.09 -12.86
CA GLY A 237 -16.18 5.34 -12.06
C GLY A 237 -15.53 4.96 -10.73
N GLY A 238 -16.31 4.99 -9.67
CA GLY A 238 -15.85 4.74 -8.32
C GLY A 238 -16.73 3.69 -7.68
N THR A 239 -17.48 4.10 -6.66
CA THR A 239 -18.23 3.19 -5.82
C THR A 239 -19.73 3.18 -6.06
N GLU A 240 -20.20 3.96 -7.05
CA GLU A 240 -21.62 4.14 -7.37
C GLU A 240 -22.38 2.83 -7.70
N THR A 241 -23.71 2.90 -7.65
CA THR A 241 -24.60 1.82 -8.05
C THR A 241 -24.56 1.59 -9.57
N GLY A 242 -24.97 0.39 -10.01
CA GLY A 242 -25.01 0.01 -11.43
C GLY A 242 -23.92 -0.99 -11.84
N HIS A 243 -23.04 -1.36 -10.92
CA HIS A 243 -21.96 -2.33 -11.14
C HIS A 243 -22.32 -3.74 -10.66
N ALA A 244 -21.60 -4.75 -11.16
CA ALA A 244 -21.77 -6.13 -10.73
C ALA A 244 -21.47 -6.30 -9.23
N SER A 245 -22.26 -7.13 -8.56
CA SER A 245 -22.07 -7.48 -7.15
C SER A 245 -20.96 -8.53 -6.98
N GLY A 246 -20.41 -8.60 -5.78
CA GLY A 246 -19.37 -9.55 -5.40
C GLY A 246 -18.43 -8.97 -4.36
N THR A 247 -17.57 -9.81 -3.79
CA THR A 247 -16.60 -9.38 -2.76
C THR A 247 -15.72 -8.25 -3.29
N TYR A 248 -15.10 -8.43 -4.45
CA TYR A 248 -14.22 -7.46 -5.10
C TYR A 248 -14.98 -6.64 -6.14
N SER A 249 -15.85 -5.76 -5.66
CA SER A 249 -16.74 -4.93 -6.49
C SER A 249 -16.54 -3.43 -6.23
N HIS A 250 -17.09 -2.61 -7.11
CA HIS A 250 -17.23 -1.16 -6.91
C HIS A 250 -18.01 -0.85 -5.63
N TRP A 251 -19.09 -1.60 -5.37
CA TRP A 251 -19.91 -1.43 -4.17
C TRP A 251 -19.20 -1.80 -2.87
N ASN A 252 -18.13 -2.58 -2.91
CA ASN A 252 -17.31 -2.84 -1.73
C ASN A 252 -16.01 -2.02 -1.73
N GLY A 253 -15.88 -1.05 -2.65
CA GLY A 253 -14.75 -0.13 -2.70
C GLY A 253 -13.43 -0.74 -3.18
N TYR A 254 -13.45 -1.93 -3.79
CA TYR A 254 -12.25 -2.59 -4.32
C TYR A 254 -11.90 -2.15 -5.73
N LYS A 255 -12.85 -1.55 -6.45
CA LYS A 255 -12.69 -1.20 -7.85
C LYS A 255 -12.79 0.29 -8.10
N ILE A 256 -11.97 0.76 -9.03
CA ILE A 256 -12.00 2.12 -9.58
C ILE A 256 -11.78 2.00 -11.07
N ASP A 257 -12.60 2.71 -11.85
CA ASP A 257 -12.46 2.79 -13.29
C ASP A 257 -11.58 3.97 -13.68
N PHE A 258 -10.63 3.74 -14.58
CA PHE A 258 -9.79 4.79 -15.13
C PHE A 258 -10.01 4.98 -16.61
N SER A 259 -9.98 6.24 -17.04
CA SER A 259 -9.91 6.62 -18.44
C SER A 259 -8.71 5.94 -19.12
N PRO A 260 -8.90 5.43 -20.35
CA PRO A 260 -7.93 4.57 -21.00
C PRO A 260 -6.85 5.35 -21.74
N THR A 261 -6.16 6.23 -21.02
CA THR A 261 -5.12 7.08 -21.62
C THR A 261 -4.00 6.22 -22.21
N SER A 262 -3.33 6.73 -23.24
CA SER A 262 -2.19 6.06 -23.87
C SER A 262 -1.07 5.80 -22.87
N CYS A 263 -0.77 6.77 -21.99
CA CYS A 263 0.23 6.62 -20.93
C CYS A 263 -0.10 5.44 -20.01
N LEU A 264 -1.29 5.43 -19.42
CA LEU A 264 -1.68 4.40 -18.47
C LEU A 264 -1.72 3.02 -19.13
N SER A 265 -2.28 2.95 -20.34
CA SER A 265 -2.41 1.70 -21.09
C SER A 265 -1.04 1.11 -21.44
N ASN A 266 -0.09 1.94 -21.90
CA ASN A 266 1.27 1.50 -22.20
C ASN A 266 2.00 1.03 -20.93
N TYR A 267 1.84 1.75 -19.81
CA TYR A 267 2.43 1.36 -18.55
C TYR A 267 1.92 -0.01 -18.09
N ILE A 268 0.59 -0.20 -18.01
CA ILE A 268 -0.01 -1.46 -17.54
C ILE A 268 0.43 -2.63 -18.43
N THR A 269 0.25 -2.48 -19.74
CA THR A 269 0.50 -3.58 -20.69
C THR A 269 1.99 -3.90 -20.88
N GLY A 270 2.88 -2.91 -20.67
CA GLY A 270 4.33 -3.10 -20.71
C GLY A 270 4.95 -3.56 -19.40
N THR A 271 4.30 -3.31 -18.26
CA THR A 271 4.86 -3.59 -16.93
C THR A 271 4.29 -4.87 -16.31
N PHE A 272 3.00 -5.14 -16.50
CA PHE A 272 2.32 -6.26 -15.84
C PHE A 272 2.08 -7.40 -16.82
N PRO A 273 2.33 -8.66 -16.44
CA PRO A 273 2.05 -9.80 -17.30
C PRO A 273 0.55 -9.92 -17.56
N ARG A 274 0.19 -10.28 -18.80
CA ARG A 274 -1.18 -10.70 -19.13
C ARG A 274 -1.45 -12.05 -18.47
N THR A 275 -2.46 -12.12 -17.63
CA THR A 275 -2.79 -13.32 -16.83
C THR A 275 -4.03 -14.04 -17.32
N GLY A 276 -4.82 -13.44 -18.21
CA GLY A 276 -5.98 -14.12 -18.78
C GLY A 276 -6.92 -13.20 -19.52
N THR A 277 -8.16 -13.64 -19.63
CA THR A 277 -9.27 -12.90 -20.24
C THR A 277 -10.52 -13.19 -19.43
N ARG A 278 -11.26 -12.15 -19.05
CA ARG A 278 -12.51 -12.25 -18.30
C ARG A 278 -13.63 -12.73 -19.22
N ALA A 279 -14.73 -13.22 -18.62
CA ALA A 279 -15.86 -13.80 -19.37
C ALA A 279 -16.50 -12.85 -20.40
N ASP A 280 -16.37 -11.53 -20.19
CA ASP A 280 -16.82 -10.47 -21.10
C ASP A 280 -15.80 -10.12 -22.21
N GLY A 281 -14.66 -10.81 -22.26
CA GLY A 281 -13.59 -10.58 -23.22
C GLY A 281 -12.53 -9.56 -22.76
N ALA A 282 -12.66 -8.97 -21.57
CA ALA A 282 -11.68 -8.01 -21.08
C ALA A 282 -10.33 -8.69 -20.80
N ALA A 283 -9.24 -8.12 -21.34
CA ALA A 283 -7.89 -8.64 -21.10
C ALA A 283 -7.45 -8.35 -19.67
N LEU A 284 -6.92 -9.36 -18.96
CA LEU A 284 -6.47 -9.21 -17.58
C LEU A 284 -4.96 -9.12 -17.49
N TYR A 285 -4.49 -8.13 -16.73
CA TYR A 285 -3.09 -7.93 -16.36
C TYR A 285 -2.99 -7.91 -14.84
N THR A 286 -1.97 -8.54 -14.26
CA THR A 286 -1.85 -8.65 -12.80
C THR A 286 -0.51 -8.10 -12.33
N ALA A 287 -0.56 -7.10 -11.47
CA ALA A 287 0.64 -6.55 -10.85
C ALA A 287 1.21 -7.52 -9.79
N PRO A 288 2.50 -7.42 -9.44
CA PRO A 288 3.08 -8.20 -8.34
C PRO A 288 2.39 -8.00 -6.98
N SER A 289 1.66 -6.89 -6.79
CA SER A 289 0.81 -6.66 -5.61
C SER A 289 -0.47 -7.50 -5.60
N GLY A 290 -0.76 -8.25 -6.65
CA GLY A 290 -2.02 -8.95 -6.86
C GLY A 290 -3.08 -8.10 -7.57
N ASN A 291 -2.93 -6.78 -7.62
CA ASN A 291 -3.91 -5.90 -8.27
C ASN A 291 -4.18 -6.31 -9.72
N ILE A 292 -5.45 -6.29 -10.10
CA ILE A 292 -5.91 -6.79 -11.40
C ILE A 292 -6.39 -5.60 -12.22
N TYR A 293 -5.91 -5.51 -13.46
CA TYR A 293 -6.25 -4.48 -14.42
C TYR A 293 -6.97 -5.14 -15.58
N ALA A 294 -8.28 -4.91 -15.67
CA ALA A 294 -9.10 -5.43 -16.75
C ALA A 294 -9.25 -4.36 -17.84
N ARG A 295 -8.84 -4.70 -19.05
CA ARG A 295 -8.95 -3.81 -20.21
C ARG A 295 -10.32 -3.96 -20.86
N GLU A 296 -11.18 -2.97 -20.66
CA GLU A 296 -12.43 -2.84 -21.40
C GLU A 296 -12.30 -1.86 -22.58
N SER A 297 -13.36 -1.75 -23.38
CA SER A 297 -13.35 -0.94 -24.60
C SER A 297 -13.16 0.56 -24.33
N ASN A 298 -13.74 1.07 -23.25
CA ASN A 298 -13.79 2.51 -22.94
C ASN A 298 -13.12 2.90 -21.61
N HIS A 299 -12.68 1.95 -20.78
CA HIS A 299 -11.97 2.22 -19.53
C HIS A 299 -11.06 1.06 -19.09
N TRP A 300 -10.32 1.28 -18.02
CA TRP A 300 -9.65 0.23 -17.24
C TRP A 300 -10.43 -0.01 -15.96
N ASP A 301 -10.98 -1.22 -15.79
CA ASP A 301 -11.60 -1.68 -14.54
C ASP A 301 -10.49 -2.27 -13.66
N VAL A 302 -10.07 -1.51 -12.64
CA VAL A 302 -8.93 -1.88 -11.80
C VAL A 302 -9.42 -2.33 -10.43
N THR A 303 -9.09 -3.58 -10.09
CA THR A 303 -9.34 -4.15 -8.77
C THR A 303 -8.10 -4.05 -7.89
N PHE A 304 -8.21 -3.28 -6.81
CA PHE A 304 -7.20 -3.08 -5.78
C PHE A 304 -7.37 -4.13 -4.70
N LEU A 305 -6.48 -5.11 -4.70
CA LEU A 305 -6.42 -6.16 -3.68
C LEU A 305 -5.35 -5.91 -2.63
N ASN A 306 -4.51 -4.91 -2.89
CA ASN A 306 -3.32 -4.57 -2.13
C ASN A 306 -3.49 -4.80 -0.65
#